data_AF-A0A382FG79-F1
#
_entry.id   AF-A0A382FG79-F1
#
_cell.length_a   1.000
_cell.length_b   1.000
_cell.length_c   1.000
_cell.angle_alpha   90.00
_cell.angle_beta   90.00
_cell.angle_gamma   90.00
#
_symmetry.space_group_name_H-M   'P 1'
#
loop_
_entity.id
_entity.type
_entity.pdbx_description
1 polymer ?
#
loop_
_entity_poly.entity_id
_entity_poly.type
_entity_poly.pdbx_seq_one_letter_code
_entity_poly.pdbx_strand_id
1 'polypeptide(L)'
;MKEVAMNRNKSMHMSSTEFRKYGYEVIDWIADYYENVEQYPVKSNVDPGDIRSSLEKNPPISGVSMEHILEDIDKLIMPGITHWQSPKFFGYFPTNTSGPSILADLISSGLGVNGMLWETSPACTELETHVLDWLADMLSLPNHFKSKNDGGGVIQDTASSASLCAMIAAREKKNNG
;
A
#
# COMPACT_ATOMS: atom_id res chain seq x y z
N MET A 1 42.60 17.42 8.83
CA MET A 1 41.33 16.77 8.48
C MET A 1 41.50 16.15 7.11
N LYS A 2 41.43 14.82 6.98
CA LYS A 2 41.50 14.16 5.66
C LYS A 2 40.13 14.32 5.00
N GLU A 3 40.14 14.93 3.83
CA GLU A 3 38.99 15.05 2.94
C GLU A 3 38.54 13.63 2.55
N VAL A 4 37.36 13.22 3.01
CA VAL A 4 36.75 11.95 2.56
C VAL A 4 36.23 12.23 1.16
N ALA A 5 37.02 11.84 0.16
CA ALA A 5 36.60 11.88 -1.23
C ALA A 5 35.35 10.99 -1.38
N MET A 6 34.18 11.62 -1.55
CA MET A 6 32.95 10.92 -1.91
C MET A 6 33.16 10.27 -3.29
N ASN A 7 33.20 8.94 -3.29
CA ASN A 7 33.41 8.15 -4.50
C ASN A 7 32.20 8.36 -5.43
N ARG A 8 32.38 9.13 -6.51
CA ARG A 8 31.32 9.55 -7.46
C ARG A 8 30.63 8.39 -8.20
N ASN A 9 31.11 7.16 -8.05
CA ASN A 9 30.57 5.96 -8.72
C ASN A 9 29.70 5.06 -7.83
N LYS A 10 29.41 5.42 -6.57
CA LYS A 10 28.54 4.62 -5.70
C LYS A 10 27.18 5.30 -5.58
N SER A 11 26.21 4.86 -6.38
CA SER A 11 24.81 5.27 -6.20
C SER A 11 24.34 4.84 -4.81
N MET A 12 23.71 5.74 -4.06
CA MET A 12 23.05 5.41 -2.78
C MET A 12 21.75 4.63 -2.98
N HIS A 13 21.29 4.52 -4.23
CA HIS A 13 20.05 3.87 -4.62
C HIS A 13 20.28 2.79 -5.66
N MET A 14 19.38 1.81 -5.67
CA MET A 14 19.27 0.76 -6.67
C MET A 14 19.26 1.37 -8.09
N SER A 15 20.06 0.80 -9.01
CA SER A 15 20.01 1.18 -10.42
C SER A 15 18.71 0.74 -11.09
N SER A 16 18.35 1.33 -12.23
CA SER A 16 17.15 0.92 -12.97
C SER A 16 17.20 -0.53 -13.48
N THR A 17 18.40 -1.06 -13.71
CA THR A 17 18.60 -2.47 -14.08
C THR A 17 18.34 -3.39 -12.89
N GLU A 18 18.87 -3.07 -11.71
CA GLU A 18 18.58 -3.81 -10.49
C GLU A 18 17.10 -3.71 -10.11
N PHE A 19 16.50 -2.52 -10.22
CA PHE A 19 15.06 -2.32 -9.96
C PHE A 19 14.20 -3.19 -10.87
N ARG A 20 14.53 -3.26 -12.16
CA ARG A 20 13.81 -4.14 -13.09
C ARG A 20 13.99 -5.62 -12.73
N LYS A 21 15.20 -6.05 -12.39
CA LYS A 21 15.50 -7.43 -12.00
C LYS A 21 14.64 -7.84 -10.79
N TYR A 22 14.78 -7.11 -9.67
CA TYR A 22 14.08 -7.46 -8.43
C TYR A 22 12.59 -7.14 -8.49
N GLY A 23 12.19 -6.13 -9.27
CA GLY A 23 10.78 -5.83 -9.52
C GLY A 23 10.07 -7.02 -10.17
N TYR A 24 10.66 -7.64 -11.20
CA TYR A 24 10.10 -8.85 -11.80
C TYR A 24 10.13 -10.05 -10.85
N GLU A 25 11.21 -10.22 -10.09
CA GLU A 25 11.31 -11.29 -9.09
C GLU A 25 10.20 -11.19 -8.02
N VAL A 26 9.88 -9.98 -7.55
CA VAL A 26 8.76 -9.75 -6.63
C VAL A 26 7.41 -9.99 -7.30
N ILE A 27 7.23 -9.61 -8.56
CA ILE A 27 5.98 -9.89 -9.30
C ILE A 27 5.76 -11.40 -9.42
N ASP A 28 6.80 -12.15 -9.80
CA ASP A 28 6.74 -13.61 -9.91
C ASP A 28 6.44 -14.24 -8.54
N TRP A 29 7.12 -13.79 -7.48
CA TRP A 29 6.85 -14.24 -6.10
C TRP A 29 5.41 -13.99 -5.65
N ILE A 30 4.85 -12.81 -5.96
CA ILE A 30 3.44 -12.50 -5.63
C ILE A 30 2.51 -13.43 -6.41
N ALA A 31 2.75 -13.64 -7.71
CA ALA A 31 1.94 -14.52 -8.53
C ALA A 31 1.94 -15.96 -7.98
N ASP A 32 3.14 -16.50 -7.71
CA ASP A 32 3.33 -17.82 -7.11
C ASP A 32 2.63 -17.93 -5.75
N TYR A 33 2.66 -16.86 -4.94
CA TYR A 33 1.91 -16.81 -3.68
C TYR A 33 0.41 -16.97 -3.90
N TYR A 34 -0.21 -16.23 -4.84
CA TYR A 34 -1.65 -16.35 -5.09
C TYR A 34 -2.03 -17.72 -5.68
N GLU A 35 -1.18 -18.32 -6.51
CA GLU A 35 -1.41 -19.68 -7.02
C GLU A 35 -1.37 -20.74 -5.91
N ASN A 36 -0.55 -20.52 -4.88
CA ASN A 36 -0.30 -21.50 -3.83
C ASN A 36 -0.91 -21.13 -2.47
N VAL A 37 -1.61 -19.99 -2.34
CA VAL A 37 -2.10 -19.46 -1.05
C VAL A 37 -2.99 -20.45 -0.29
N GLU A 38 -3.71 -21.32 -1.01
CA GLU A 38 -4.57 -22.36 -0.44
C GLU A 38 -3.79 -23.45 0.33
N GLN A 39 -2.51 -23.63 0.02
CA GLN A 39 -1.64 -24.65 0.63
C GLN A 39 -1.09 -24.21 1.99
N TYR A 40 -1.07 -22.91 2.28
CA TYR A 40 -0.61 -22.38 3.55
C TYR A 40 -1.67 -22.52 4.66
N PRO A 41 -1.26 -22.64 5.94
CA PRO A 41 -2.19 -22.60 7.06
C PRO A 41 -2.87 -21.24 7.15
N VAL A 42 -4.19 -21.17 7.02
CA VAL A 42 -4.98 -19.91 6.99
C VAL A 42 -4.58 -18.93 8.09
N LYS A 43 -4.48 -19.41 9.33
CA LYS A 43 -4.00 -18.65 10.49
C LYS A 43 -2.58 -19.09 10.81
N SER A 44 -1.71 -18.13 11.10
CA SER A 44 -0.36 -18.42 11.59
C SER A 44 -0.42 -19.20 12.92
N ASN A 45 0.56 -20.09 13.10
CA ASN A 45 0.73 -20.93 14.30
C ASN A 45 1.88 -20.46 15.20
N VAL A 46 2.43 -19.27 14.99
CA VAL A 46 3.52 -18.73 15.83
C VAL A 46 2.99 -18.10 17.12
N ASP A 47 3.82 -18.10 18.15
CA ASP A 47 3.53 -17.44 19.42
C ASP A 47 3.93 -15.94 19.39
N PRO A 48 3.28 -15.09 20.21
CA PRO A 48 3.66 -13.68 20.32
C PRO A 48 5.14 -13.52 20.69
N GLY A 49 5.91 -12.91 19.78
CA GLY A 49 7.34 -12.65 19.96
C GLY A 49 8.27 -13.49 19.08
N ASP A 50 7.79 -14.60 18.53
CA ASP A 50 8.61 -15.52 17.73
C ASP A 50 9.26 -14.82 16.54
N ILE A 51 8.46 -14.16 15.69
CA ILE A 51 8.93 -13.40 14.52
C ILE A 51 9.90 -12.29 14.92
N ARG A 52 9.67 -11.63 16.06
CA ARG A 52 10.58 -10.57 16.53
C ARG A 52 11.92 -11.15 16.96
N SER A 53 11.90 -12.33 17.60
CA SER A 53 13.10 -13.00 18.11
C SER A 53 13.95 -13.63 17.01
N SER A 54 13.37 -13.94 15.85
CA SER A 54 14.07 -14.45 14.68
C SER A 54 14.79 -13.37 13.87
N LEU A 55 14.51 -12.09 14.14
CA LEU A 55 15.16 -10.95 13.49
C LEU A 55 16.37 -10.46 14.30
N GLU A 56 17.31 -9.82 13.61
CA GLU A 56 18.45 -9.15 14.23
C GLU A 56 17.98 -8.09 15.25
N LYS A 57 18.66 -8.04 16.40
CA LYS A 57 18.27 -7.15 17.51
C LYS A 57 18.47 -5.67 17.21
N ASN A 58 19.48 -5.36 16.38
CA ASN A 58 19.89 -4.01 16.05
C ASN A 58 19.81 -3.80 14.53
N PRO A 59 19.49 -2.58 14.06
CA PRO A 59 19.50 -2.28 12.64
C PRO A 59 20.91 -2.48 12.05
N PRO A 60 21.02 -2.95 10.80
CA PRO A 60 22.31 -3.16 10.17
C PRO A 60 23.02 -1.81 9.91
N ILE A 61 24.33 -1.76 10.15
CA ILE A 61 25.15 -0.56 9.90
C ILE A 61 25.36 -0.32 8.40
N SER A 62 25.32 -1.39 7.61
CA SER A 62 25.44 -1.37 6.15
C SER A 62 24.27 -2.12 5.52
N GLY A 63 23.82 -1.65 4.34
CA GLY A 63 22.76 -2.33 3.61
C GLY A 63 23.12 -3.79 3.27
N VAL A 64 22.08 -4.63 3.23
CA VAL A 64 22.14 -6.02 2.75
C VAL A 64 21.66 -6.08 1.30
N SER A 65 21.92 -7.19 0.61
CA SER A 65 21.44 -7.37 -0.76
C SER A 65 19.92 -7.57 -0.79
N MET A 66 19.29 -7.27 -1.93
CA MET A 66 17.85 -7.48 -2.09
C MET A 66 17.50 -8.98 -2.04
N GLU A 67 18.36 -9.86 -2.56
CA GLU A 67 18.19 -11.31 -2.45
C GLU A 67 18.07 -11.76 -1.00
N HIS A 68 18.90 -11.21 -0.12
CA HIS A 68 18.87 -11.57 1.31
C HIS A 68 17.54 -11.16 1.95
N ILE A 69 17.01 -9.99 1.58
CA ILE A 69 15.72 -9.51 2.07
C ILE A 69 14.58 -10.42 1.59
N LEU A 70 14.58 -10.82 0.31
CA LEU A 70 13.56 -11.71 -0.25
C LEU A 70 13.61 -13.10 0.43
N GLU A 71 14.81 -13.64 0.64
CA GLU A 71 14.99 -14.89 1.39
C GLU A 71 14.45 -14.80 2.84
N ASP A 72 14.68 -13.66 3.51
CA ASP A 72 14.19 -13.43 4.87
C ASP A 72 12.66 -13.29 4.92
N ILE A 73 12.03 -12.75 3.88
CA ILE A 73 10.55 -12.73 3.78
C ILE A 73 10.02 -14.17 3.83
N ASP A 74 10.56 -15.07 3.02
CA ASP A 74 10.11 -16.47 2.99
C ASP A 74 10.42 -17.22 4.29
N LYS A 75 11.63 -17.06 4.83
CA LYS A 75 12.10 -17.83 5.98
C LYS A 75 11.55 -17.32 7.30
N LEU A 76 11.51 -16.01 7.48
CA LEU A 76 11.28 -15.37 8.77
C LEU A 76 9.88 -14.75 8.87
N ILE A 77 9.32 -14.24 7.78
CA ILE A 77 8.05 -13.49 7.81
C ILE A 77 6.86 -14.38 7.46
N MET A 78 6.94 -15.14 6.36
CA MET A 78 5.83 -15.98 5.88
C MET A 78 5.23 -16.92 6.94
N PRO A 79 6.00 -17.58 7.83
CA PRO A 79 5.43 -18.39 8.91
C PRO A 79 4.50 -17.61 9.86
N GLY A 80 4.74 -16.30 10.01
CA GLY A 80 3.97 -15.40 10.86
C GLY A 80 2.73 -14.80 10.19
N ILE A 81 2.52 -15.03 8.89
CA ILE A 81 1.41 -14.43 8.15
C ILE A 81 0.12 -15.23 8.40
N THR A 82 -0.94 -14.51 8.76
CA THR A 82 -2.31 -15.02 8.58
C THR A 82 -2.71 -14.72 7.14
N HIS A 83 -3.01 -15.75 6.36
CA HIS A 83 -3.25 -15.63 4.93
C HIS A 83 -4.69 -15.23 4.63
N TRP A 84 -4.97 -13.93 4.72
CA TRP A 84 -6.28 -13.34 4.42
C TRP A 84 -6.78 -13.63 2.99
N GLN A 85 -5.86 -13.83 2.04
CA GLN A 85 -6.17 -14.16 0.65
C GLN A 85 -6.41 -15.67 0.43
N SER A 86 -6.31 -16.48 1.48
CA SER A 86 -6.63 -17.91 1.36
C SER A 86 -8.12 -18.08 1.04
N PRO A 87 -8.50 -18.96 0.10
CA PRO A 87 -9.92 -19.28 -0.15
C PRO A 87 -10.61 -19.94 1.06
N LYS A 88 -9.82 -20.30 2.08
CA LYS A 88 -10.28 -20.91 3.34
C LYS A 88 -10.38 -19.89 4.49
N PHE A 89 -10.14 -18.59 4.23
CA PHE A 89 -10.25 -17.53 5.24
C PHE A 89 -11.70 -17.03 5.36
N PHE A 90 -12.33 -17.27 6.52
CA PHE A 90 -13.70 -16.83 6.83
C PHE A 90 -13.78 -15.98 8.11
N GLY A 91 -12.67 -15.39 8.55
CA GLY A 91 -12.64 -14.48 9.68
C GLY A 91 -13.02 -13.04 9.27
N TYR A 92 -13.57 -12.27 10.20
CA TYR A 92 -13.80 -10.83 10.04
C TYR A 92 -14.53 -10.44 8.73
N PHE A 93 -14.05 -9.41 8.03
CA PHE A 93 -14.43 -9.02 6.69
C PHE A 93 -13.26 -9.27 5.73
N PRO A 94 -13.50 -9.73 4.50
CA PRO A 94 -12.43 -10.06 3.56
C PRO A 94 -11.65 -8.81 3.15
N THR A 95 -10.33 -8.94 3.02
CA THR A 95 -9.45 -7.89 2.51
C THR A 95 -9.27 -8.10 1.00
N ASN A 96 -10.30 -7.78 0.22
CA ASN A 96 -10.29 -8.05 -1.21
C ASN A 96 -9.12 -7.37 -1.92
N THR A 97 -8.48 -8.11 -2.81
CA THR A 97 -7.38 -7.64 -3.65
C THR A 97 -7.48 -8.26 -5.04
N SER A 98 -6.82 -7.67 -6.01
CA SER A 98 -6.83 -8.10 -7.40
C SER A 98 -5.48 -7.81 -8.06
N GLY A 99 -5.15 -8.52 -9.13
CA GLY A 99 -3.98 -8.20 -9.95
C GLY A 99 -3.94 -6.72 -10.37
N PRO A 100 -5.03 -6.16 -10.92
CA PRO A 100 -5.09 -4.73 -11.27
C PRO A 100 -4.83 -3.78 -10.09
N SER A 101 -5.34 -4.06 -8.89
CA SER A 101 -5.10 -3.18 -7.73
C SER A 101 -3.64 -3.22 -7.26
N ILE A 102 -3.02 -4.40 -7.25
CA ILE A 102 -1.59 -4.55 -6.92
C ILE A 102 -0.72 -3.78 -7.93
N LEU A 103 -1.02 -3.91 -9.23
CA LEU A 103 -0.29 -3.17 -10.27
C LEU A 103 -0.52 -1.66 -10.17
N ALA A 104 -1.73 -1.23 -9.81
CA ALA A 104 -2.03 0.18 -9.57
C ALA A 104 -1.23 0.74 -8.38
N ASP A 105 -1.07 -0.03 -7.30
CA ASP A 105 -0.23 0.36 -6.15
C ASP A 105 1.25 0.53 -6.56
N LEU A 106 1.76 -0.34 -7.43
CA LEU A 106 3.12 -0.22 -7.97
C LEU A 106 3.28 1.02 -8.85
N ILE A 107 2.31 1.32 -9.72
CA ILE A 107 2.32 2.52 -10.55
C ILE A 107 2.25 3.78 -9.67
N SER A 108 1.33 3.81 -8.71
CA SER A 108 1.17 4.93 -7.77
C SER A 108 2.46 5.19 -6.98
N SER A 109 3.04 4.13 -6.41
CA SER A 109 4.30 4.21 -5.65
C SER A 109 5.48 4.61 -6.52
N GLY A 110 5.54 4.13 -7.76
CA GLY A 110 6.60 4.45 -8.72
C GLY A 110 6.54 5.90 -9.22
N LEU A 111 5.34 6.45 -9.38
CA LEU A 111 5.15 7.88 -9.70
C LEU A 111 5.49 8.77 -8.50
N GLY A 112 5.21 8.31 -7.28
CA GLY A 112 5.61 9.01 -6.04
C GLY A 112 5.04 10.42 -5.94
N VAL A 113 3.86 10.66 -6.52
CA VAL A 113 3.26 12.00 -6.62
C VAL A 113 2.62 12.45 -5.31
N ASN A 114 2.61 13.76 -5.08
CA ASN A 114 1.88 14.38 -3.97
C ASN A 114 0.67 15.18 -4.52
N GLY A 115 -0.54 14.72 -4.21
CA GLY A 115 -1.81 15.31 -4.64
C GLY A 115 -2.42 16.34 -3.67
N MET A 116 -1.63 16.99 -2.79
CA MET A 116 -2.17 17.91 -1.78
C MET A 116 -2.99 19.08 -2.37
N LEU A 117 -2.58 19.59 -3.53
CA LEU A 117 -3.30 20.62 -4.28
C LEU A 117 -3.42 20.19 -5.73
N TRP A 118 -4.42 20.72 -6.44
CA TRP A 118 -4.55 20.46 -7.89
C TRP A 118 -3.25 20.78 -8.63
N GLU A 119 -2.59 21.90 -8.29
CA GLU A 119 -1.32 22.31 -8.93
C GLU A 119 -0.16 21.32 -8.68
N THR A 120 -0.17 20.58 -7.56
CA THR A 120 0.92 19.64 -7.24
C THR A 120 0.76 18.29 -7.95
N SER A 121 -0.45 17.93 -8.37
CA SER A 121 -0.71 16.80 -9.27
C SER A 121 -2.13 16.86 -9.89
N PRO A 122 -2.29 17.55 -11.04
CA PRO A 122 -3.61 17.72 -11.67
C PRO A 122 -4.28 16.40 -12.01
N ALA A 123 -3.51 15.48 -12.61
CA ALA A 123 -4.01 14.16 -13.01
C ALA A 123 -4.51 13.34 -11.82
N CYS A 124 -3.84 13.43 -10.66
CA CYS A 124 -4.27 12.75 -9.43
C CYS A 124 -5.63 13.28 -8.96
N THR A 125 -5.80 14.60 -8.89
CA THR A 125 -7.03 15.24 -8.43
C THR A 125 -8.21 14.99 -9.38
N GLU A 126 -7.98 15.14 -10.70
CA GLU A 126 -9.02 14.96 -11.70
C GLU A 126 -9.45 13.49 -11.83
N LEU A 127 -8.50 12.55 -11.79
CA LEU A 127 -8.80 11.12 -11.86
C LEU A 127 -9.61 10.66 -10.65
N GLU A 128 -9.23 11.08 -9.44
CA GLU A 128 -9.99 10.74 -8.22
C GLU A 128 -11.43 11.24 -8.31
N THR A 129 -11.60 12.52 -8.66
CA THR A 129 -12.93 13.13 -8.82
C THR A 129 -13.77 12.38 -9.85
N HIS A 130 -13.17 12.00 -10.98
CA HIS A 130 -13.85 11.27 -12.05
C HIS A 130 -14.28 9.86 -11.63
N VAL A 131 -13.40 9.12 -10.97
CA VAL A 131 -13.67 7.76 -10.50
C VAL A 131 -14.75 7.74 -9.41
N LEU A 132 -14.77 8.75 -8.53
CA LEU A 132 -15.81 8.86 -7.50
C LEU A 132 -17.18 9.22 -8.08
N ASP A 133 -17.23 10.02 -9.16
CA ASP A 133 -18.47 10.24 -9.90
C ASP A 133 -18.97 8.94 -10.56
N TRP A 134 -18.08 8.09 -11.09
CA TRP A 134 -18.45 6.76 -11.58
C TRP A 134 -18.99 5.88 -10.45
N LEU A 135 -18.35 5.89 -9.28
CA LEU A 135 -18.79 5.11 -8.13
C LEU A 135 -20.17 5.56 -7.65
N ALA A 136 -20.44 6.87 -7.63
CA ALA A 136 -21.76 7.41 -7.30
C ALA A 136 -22.84 6.90 -8.29
N ASP A 137 -22.52 6.85 -9.59
CA ASP A 137 -23.42 6.31 -10.62
C ASP A 137 -23.65 4.80 -10.42
N MET A 138 -22.59 4.02 -10.17
CA MET A 138 -22.68 2.57 -9.91
C MET A 138 -23.54 2.23 -8.68
N LEU A 139 -23.50 3.10 -7.66
CA LEU A 139 -24.31 2.99 -6.45
C LEU A 139 -25.71 3.60 -6.59
N SER A 140 -26.04 4.17 -7.76
CA SER A 140 -27.30 4.89 -8.00
C SER A 140 -27.58 5.99 -6.98
N LEU A 141 -26.52 6.71 -6.55
CA LEU A 141 -26.67 7.82 -5.62
C LEU A 141 -27.32 9.03 -6.31
N PRO A 142 -28.09 9.86 -5.57
CA PRO A 142 -28.61 11.10 -6.09
C PRO A 142 -27.53 12.04 -6.65
N ASN A 143 -27.88 12.82 -7.68
CA ASN A 143 -26.94 13.73 -8.36
C ASN A 143 -26.23 14.74 -7.43
N HIS A 144 -26.82 15.10 -6.28
CA HIS A 144 -26.19 16.00 -5.32
C HIS A 144 -24.97 15.40 -4.60
N PHE A 145 -24.63 14.13 -4.83
CA PHE A 145 -23.36 13.53 -4.39
C PHE A 145 -22.23 13.63 -5.43
N LYS A 146 -22.53 14.06 -6.66
CA LYS A 146 -21.56 14.15 -7.76
C LYS A 146 -20.83 15.49 -7.78
N SER A 147 -19.60 15.47 -8.28
CA SER A 147 -18.66 16.60 -8.31
C SER A 147 -19.12 17.79 -9.18
N LYS A 148 -19.95 17.53 -10.21
CA LYS A 148 -20.48 18.56 -11.11
C LYS A 148 -21.65 19.36 -10.53
N ASN A 149 -22.16 18.98 -9.35
CA ASN A 149 -23.23 19.68 -8.65
C ASN A 149 -22.70 20.25 -7.32
N ASP A 150 -23.56 20.39 -6.30
CA ASP A 150 -23.18 20.91 -4.97
C ASP A 150 -22.47 19.87 -4.07
N GLY A 151 -22.09 18.72 -4.62
CA GLY A 151 -21.52 17.59 -3.90
C GLY A 151 -20.10 17.25 -4.30
N GLY A 152 -19.70 16.02 -4.01
CA GLY A 152 -18.40 15.46 -4.34
C GLY A 152 -18.05 14.28 -3.44
N GLY A 153 -16.86 13.72 -3.68
CA GLY A 153 -16.29 12.67 -2.85
C GLY A 153 -14.78 12.85 -2.71
N VAL A 154 -14.21 12.08 -1.80
CA VAL A 154 -12.77 11.96 -1.59
C VAL A 154 -12.43 10.53 -1.20
N ILE A 155 -11.31 10.00 -1.69
CA ILE A 155 -10.77 8.71 -1.26
C ILE A 155 -10.01 8.92 0.04
N GLN A 156 -10.39 8.20 1.09
CA GLN A 156 -9.75 8.24 2.41
C GLN A 156 -9.07 6.91 2.71
N ASP A 157 -8.11 6.93 3.64
CA ASP A 157 -7.37 5.74 4.07
C ASP A 157 -8.25 4.74 4.84
N THR A 158 -9.22 5.22 5.63
CA THR A 158 -10.11 4.38 6.44
C THR A 158 -11.52 4.95 6.55
N ALA A 159 -12.47 4.10 6.93
CA ALA A 159 -13.82 4.57 7.28
C ALA A 159 -13.83 5.49 8.52
N SER A 160 -12.85 5.33 9.43
CA SER A 160 -12.77 6.11 10.67
C SER A 160 -12.36 7.56 10.40
N SER A 161 -11.36 7.78 9.54
CA SER A 161 -10.95 9.13 9.12
C SER A 161 -12.06 9.84 8.35
N ALA A 162 -12.71 9.16 7.40
CA ALA A 162 -13.87 9.70 6.69
C ALA A 162 -15.00 10.12 7.65
N SER A 163 -15.33 9.25 8.62
CA SER A 163 -16.35 9.54 9.63
C SER A 163 -15.95 10.72 10.53
N LEU A 164 -14.68 10.79 10.93
CA LEU A 164 -14.15 11.90 11.71
C LEU A 164 -14.28 13.23 10.97
N CYS A 165 -13.89 13.28 9.70
CA CYS A 165 -14.04 14.48 8.86
C CYS A 165 -15.50 14.94 8.80
N ALA A 166 -16.44 14.01 8.58
CA ALA A 166 -17.86 14.32 8.56
C ALA A 166 -18.37 14.85 9.92
N MET A 167 -17.94 14.24 11.03
CA MET A 167 -18.30 14.69 12.38
C MET A 167 -17.75 16.07 12.70
N ILE A 168 -16.49 16.36 12.32
CA ILE A 168 -15.89 17.69 12.50
C ILE A 168 -16.67 18.73 11.70
N ALA A 169 -16.95 18.48 10.42
CA ALA A 169 -17.74 19.40 9.59
C ALA A 169 -19.13 19.69 10.19
N ALA A 170 -19.82 18.67 10.70
CA ALA A 170 -21.10 18.83 11.38
C ALA A 170 -20.99 19.65 12.67
N ARG A 171 -19.94 19.42 13.48
CA ARG A 171 -19.66 20.17 14.71
C ARG A 171 -19.41 21.65 14.40
N GLU A 172 -18.52 21.95 13.47
CA GLU A 172 -18.19 23.34 13.08
C GLU A 172 -19.42 24.07 12.56
N LYS A 173 -20.23 23.41 11.70
CA LYS A 173 -21.50 23.97 11.22
C LYS A 173 -22.46 24.27 12.37
N LYS A 174 -22.53 23.43 13.40
CA LYS A 174 -23.40 23.66 14.55
C LYS A 174 -22.92 24.81 15.45
N ASN A 175 -21.61 25.03 15.50
CA ASN A 175 -20.97 26.03 16.35
C ASN A 175 -20.67 27.37 15.63
N ASN A 176 -20.93 27.46 14.31
CA ASN A 176 -20.61 28.60 13.44
C ASN A 176 -19.10 28.85 13.24
N GLY A 177 -18.30 27.80 13.24
CA GLY A 177 -16.83 27.86 13.27
C GLY A 177 -16.32 28.13 14.67
#